data_AF-A0A1Q3CGC6-F1
#
_entry.id   AF-A0A1Q3CGC6-F1
#
_cell.length_a   1.000
_cell.length_b   1.000
_cell.length_c   1.000
_cell.angle_alpha   90.00
_cell.angle_beta   90.00
_cell.angle_gamma   90.00
#
_symmetry.space_group_name_H-M   'P 1'
#
loop_
_entity.id
_entity.type
_entity.pdbx_description
1 polymer ?
#
loop_
_entity_poly.entity_id
_entity_poly.type
_entity_poly.pdbx_seq_one_letter_code
_entity_poly.pdbx_strand_id
1 'polypeptide(L)'
;MFLFLVLGDRIAENPELIQKEVIENYAKDFPSSLLDMVKHSDLSTLSLAPLMHRYPWNIVLGNLSKVNITVAGDAMHPMTPDLAQGGGTALEDAVVLGRHIGLSFVQNGRLVPKEMPQAILGYLKERKWRVAGLVTGSYFSEWVQGGSNWLTNFFTYFFYRYFFARIRSVVHYECGKLPSVSSSESNNSSKND
;
A
#
# COMPACT_ATOMS: atom_id res chain seq x y z
N MET A 1 11.38 10.79 17.22
CA MET A 1 10.47 11.95 17.27
C MET A 1 10.17 12.29 15.82
N PHE A 2 8.93 12.06 15.40
CA PHE A 2 8.47 12.21 14.01
C PHE A 2 8.73 13.65 13.53
N LEU A 3 9.79 13.84 12.74
CA LEU A 3 10.27 15.15 12.27
C LEU A 3 9.40 15.73 11.12
N PHE A 4 8.26 15.10 10.82
CA PHE A 4 7.28 15.60 9.84
C PHE A 4 6.13 16.40 10.50
N LEU A 5 6.05 16.42 11.83
CA LEU A 5 4.92 17.04 12.57
C LEU A 5 5.12 18.52 12.92
N VAL A 6 6.26 19.14 12.61
CA VAL A 6 6.58 20.53 13.05
C VAL A 6 6.70 21.54 11.90
N LEU A 7 6.54 21.10 10.65
CA LEU A 7 6.39 22.01 9.51
C LEU A 7 4.96 22.53 9.50
N GLY A 8 4.69 23.54 10.34
CA GLY A 8 3.35 24.08 10.56
C GLY A 8 2.67 24.50 9.27
N ASP A 9 1.33 24.43 9.26
CA ASP A 9 0.44 24.64 8.11
C ASP A 9 0.81 25.84 7.20
N ARG A 10 1.43 26.88 7.77
CA ARG A 10 1.91 28.07 7.06
C ARG A 10 3.01 27.81 6.02
N ILE A 11 3.85 26.80 6.24
CA ILE A 11 4.92 26.45 5.28
C ILE A 11 4.33 25.64 4.12
N ALA A 12 3.36 24.76 4.40
CA ALA A 12 2.72 23.93 3.38
C ALA A 12 1.93 24.73 2.33
N GLU A 13 1.48 25.95 2.67
CA GLU A 13 0.73 26.83 1.77
C GLU A 13 1.62 27.69 0.84
N ASN A 14 2.93 27.80 1.11
CA ASN A 14 3.83 28.65 0.34
C ASN A 14 5.01 27.85 -0.25
N PRO A 15 5.01 27.60 -1.57
CA PRO A 15 6.08 26.88 -2.26
C PRO A 15 7.49 27.44 -2.05
N GLU A 16 7.65 28.76 -1.89
CA GLU A 16 8.96 29.37 -1.64
C GLU A 16 9.48 28.99 -0.24
N LEU A 17 8.59 28.92 0.75
CA LEU A 17 8.95 28.48 2.10
C LEU A 17 9.28 26.97 2.11
N ILE A 18 8.55 26.16 1.35
CA ILE A 18 8.85 24.72 1.17
C ILE A 18 10.26 24.55 0.59
N GLN A 19 10.56 25.23 -0.51
CA GLN A 19 11.86 25.12 -1.18
C GLN A 19 13.00 25.59 -0.26
N LYS A 20 12.80 26.73 0.43
CA LYS A 20 13.77 27.28 1.38
C LYS A 20 14.05 26.30 2.52
N GLU A 21 13.00 25.74 3.12
CA GLU A 21 13.12 24.76 4.19
C GLU A 21 13.91 23.53 3.74
N VAL A 22 13.62 23.00 2.54
CA VAL A 22 14.35 21.85 1.99
C VAL A 22 15.84 22.17 1.84
N ILE A 23 16.18 23.34 1.30
CA ILE A 23 17.58 23.76 1.08
C ILE A 23 18.31 23.97 2.42
N GLU A 24 17.70 24.67 3.36
CA GLU A 24 18.36 25.11 4.59
C GLU A 24 18.46 23.99 5.64
N ASN A 25 17.44 23.11 5.74
CA ASN A 25 17.35 22.13 6.81
C ASN A 25 17.53 20.68 6.36
N TYR A 26 17.01 20.30 5.19
CA TYR A 26 16.96 18.90 4.75
C TYR A 26 18.10 18.51 3.78
N ALA A 27 18.52 19.42 2.91
CA ALA A 27 19.50 19.17 1.85
C ALA A 27 20.85 19.85 2.11
N LYS A 28 21.06 20.46 3.28
CA LYS A 28 22.28 21.22 3.61
C LYS A 28 23.59 20.45 3.40
N ASP A 29 23.56 19.12 3.60
CA ASP A 29 24.72 18.24 3.51
C ASP A 29 24.81 17.50 2.15
N PHE A 30 23.91 17.82 1.21
CA PHE A 30 23.82 17.14 -0.08
C PHE A 30 24.82 17.75 -1.09
N PRO A 31 25.23 17.00 -2.13
CA PRO A 31 26.07 17.52 -3.19
C PRO A 31 25.45 18.76 -3.87
N SER A 32 26.30 19.69 -4.32
CA SER A 32 25.87 20.93 -4.97
C SER A 32 24.95 20.70 -6.16
N SER A 33 25.19 19.65 -6.94
CA SER A 33 24.34 19.27 -8.08
C SER A 33 22.90 18.97 -7.69
N LEU A 34 22.67 18.40 -6.50
CA LEU A 34 21.34 18.06 -5.99
C LEU A 34 20.65 19.28 -5.39
N LEU A 35 21.42 20.16 -4.71
CA LEU A 35 20.94 21.47 -4.27
C LEU A 35 20.51 22.35 -5.45
N ASP A 36 21.29 22.35 -6.53
CA ASP A 36 20.95 23.11 -7.74
C ASP A 36 19.69 22.55 -8.41
N MET A 37 19.47 21.24 -8.38
CA MET A 37 18.22 20.64 -8.85
C MET A 37 17.01 21.15 -8.05
N VAL A 38 17.10 21.16 -6.72
CA VAL A 38 16.03 21.66 -5.84
C VAL A 38 15.73 23.14 -6.12
N LYS A 39 16.75 23.97 -6.34
CA LYS A 39 16.59 25.40 -6.66
C LYS A 39 15.88 25.66 -7.98
N HIS A 40 16.10 24.80 -8.98
CA HIS A 40 15.50 24.93 -10.32
C HIS A 40 14.15 24.20 -10.46
N SER A 41 13.66 23.55 -9.40
CA SER A 41 12.33 22.96 -9.38
C SER A 41 11.24 24.03 -9.57
N ASP A 42 10.21 23.70 -10.34
CA ASP A 42 9.05 24.57 -10.52
C ASP A 42 8.26 24.68 -9.21
N LEU A 43 8.19 25.88 -8.66
CA LEU A 43 7.47 26.18 -7.42
C LEU A 43 5.99 25.79 -7.48
N SER A 44 5.36 25.88 -8.65
CA SER A 44 3.95 25.50 -8.81
C SER A 44 3.69 24.00 -8.62
N THR A 45 4.75 23.18 -8.68
CA THR A 45 4.69 21.72 -8.51
C THR A 45 5.07 21.27 -7.09
N LEU A 46 5.58 22.17 -6.26
CA LEU A 46 5.98 21.83 -4.90
C LEU A 46 4.76 21.68 -4.00
N SER A 47 4.61 20.48 -3.44
CA SER A 47 3.60 20.17 -2.44
C SER A 47 4.25 19.60 -1.21
N LEU A 48 3.87 20.10 -0.04
CA LEU A 48 4.26 19.55 1.24
C LEU A 48 3.00 19.01 1.94
N ALA A 49 2.96 17.70 2.15
CA ALA A 49 1.87 17.05 2.87
C ALA A 49 2.44 16.23 4.04
N PRO A 50 1.82 16.29 5.24
CA PRO A 50 2.26 15.49 6.36
C PRO A 50 2.07 13.99 6.06
N LEU A 51 3.13 13.21 6.28
CA LEU A 51 3.06 11.76 6.20
C LEU A 51 2.30 11.22 7.41
N MET A 52 1.07 10.77 7.15
CA MET A 52 0.18 10.20 8.16
C MET A 52 0.24 8.68 8.13
N HIS A 53 0.83 8.10 9.17
CA HIS A 53 0.97 6.64 9.29
C HIS A 53 -0.26 6.01 9.92
N ARG A 54 -0.77 4.93 9.32
CA ARG A 54 -1.64 3.98 10.05
C ARG A 54 -0.79 2.85 10.59
N TYR A 55 -0.96 2.56 11.88
CA TYR A 55 -0.26 1.43 12.50
C TYR A 55 -0.63 0.11 11.82
N PRO A 56 0.35 -0.75 11.48
CA PRO A 56 0.10 -2.07 10.90
C PRO A 56 -0.86 -2.93 11.74
N TRP A 57 -0.85 -2.77 13.06
CA TRP A 57 -1.74 -3.47 13.99
C TRP A 57 -3.22 -3.15 13.75
N ASN A 58 -3.55 -1.94 13.29
CA ASN A 58 -4.93 -1.59 12.94
C ASN A 58 -5.42 -2.37 11.71
N ILE A 59 -4.51 -2.78 10.83
CA ILE A 59 -4.84 -3.64 9.68
C ILE A 59 -5.08 -5.06 10.17
N VAL A 60 -4.23 -5.59 11.06
CA VAL A 60 -4.32 -6.98 11.57
C VAL A 60 -5.43 -7.19 12.60
N LEU A 61 -5.73 -6.19 13.42
CA LEU A 61 -6.69 -6.30 14.52
C LEU A 61 -7.98 -5.52 14.25
N GLY A 62 -7.98 -4.63 13.27
CA GLY A 62 -9.15 -3.81 12.94
C GLY A 62 -10.22 -4.56 12.15
N ASN A 63 -11.43 -4.00 12.19
CA ASN A 63 -12.57 -4.42 11.40
C ASN A 63 -12.48 -3.81 9.99
N LEU A 64 -12.03 -4.61 9.03
CA LEU A 64 -11.85 -4.20 7.62
C LEU A 64 -13.07 -4.53 6.73
N SER A 65 -14.10 -5.13 7.31
CA SER A 65 -15.36 -5.42 6.62
C SER A 65 -16.55 -5.34 7.57
N LYS A 66 -17.70 -4.99 7.03
CA LYS A 66 -19.00 -5.07 7.70
C LYS A 66 -20.03 -5.62 6.72
N VAL A 67 -20.56 -6.81 7.02
CA VAL A 67 -21.56 -7.52 6.19
C VAL A 67 -21.04 -7.70 4.76
N ASN A 68 -21.51 -6.87 3.81
CA ASN A 68 -21.20 -6.96 2.38
C ASN A 68 -20.24 -5.84 1.91
N ILE A 69 -19.65 -5.10 2.85
CA ILE A 69 -18.77 -3.96 2.55
C ILE A 69 -17.37 -4.27 3.08
N THR A 70 -16.35 -4.00 2.27
CA THR A 70 -14.95 -4.09 2.66
C THR A 70 -14.14 -2.95 2.06
N VAL A 71 -12.96 -2.71 2.62
CA VAL A 71 -11.99 -1.73 2.14
C VAL A 71 -10.83 -2.41 1.42
N ALA A 72 -10.23 -1.72 0.45
CA ALA A 72 -9.07 -2.17 -0.33
C ALA A 72 -8.16 -0.97 -0.65
N GLY A 73 -6.93 -1.24 -1.09
CA GLY A 73 -5.94 -0.20 -1.42
C GLY A 73 -5.64 0.71 -0.22
N ASP A 74 -5.37 1.99 -0.47
CA ASP A 74 -5.00 2.97 0.57
C ASP A 74 -6.05 3.12 1.68
N ALA A 75 -7.32 2.80 1.41
CA ALA A 75 -8.37 2.78 2.44
C ALA A 75 -8.15 1.66 3.47
N MET A 76 -7.63 0.51 3.03
CA MET A 76 -7.27 -0.63 3.88
C MET A 76 -5.84 -0.49 4.43
N HIS A 77 -4.91 -0.03 3.61
CA HIS A 77 -3.48 -0.04 3.91
C HIS A 77 -2.74 1.15 3.30
N PRO A 78 -2.87 2.35 3.88
CA PRO A 78 -2.04 3.45 3.43
C PRO A 78 -0.57 3.09 3.66
N MET A 79 0.18 3.03 2.57
CA MET A 79 1.62 2.76 2.58
C MET A 79 2.39 4.04 2.38
N THR A 80 3.55 4.12 3.02
CA THR A 80 4.47 5.21 2.75
C THR A 80 5.03 5.05 1.33
N PRO A 81 5.30 6.16 0.63
CA PRO A 81 5.77 6.11 -0.75
C PRO A 81 7.14 5.42 -0.89
N ASP A 82 7.87 5.20 0.22
CA ASP A 82 9.21 4.62 0.27
C ASP A 82 9.34 3.26 -0.43
N LEU A 83 8.29 2.43 -0.38
CA LEU A 83 8.31 1.12 -1.05
C LEU A 83 7.75 1.16 -2.48
N ALA A 84 7.14 2.27 -2.91
CA ALA A 84 6.46 2.42 -4.20
C ALA A 84 5.49 1.26 -4.55
N GLN A 85 4.99 0.52 -3.55
CA GLN A 85 4.18 -0.68 -3.73
C GLN A 85 2.70 -0.50 -3.39
N GLY A 86 2.26 0.68 -2.93
CA GLY A 86 0.86 0.92 -2.58
C GLY A 86 -0.09 0.63 -3.76
N GLY A 87 0.21 1.20 -4.93
CA GLY A 87 -0.60 1.00 -6.14
C GLY A 87 -0.64 -0.46 -6.62
N GLY A 88 0.49 -1.15 -6.65
CA GLY A 88 0.54 -2.58 -7.00
C GLY A 88 -0.26 -3.44 -6.02
N THR A 89 -0.13 -3.16 -4.73
CA THR A 89 -0.87 -3.86 -3.66
C THR A 89 -2.38 -3.64 -3.78
N ALA A 90 -2.82 -2.45 -4.20
CA ALA A 90 -4.24 -2.17 -4.47
C ALA A 90 -4.78 -2.98 -5.67
N LEU A 91 -3.97 -3.18 -6.72
CA LEU A 91 -4.34 -4.04 -7.84
C LEU A 91 -4.44 -5.52 -7.42
N GLU A 92 -3.50 -5.99 -6.61
CA GLU A 92 -3.56 -7.35 -6.04
C GLU A 92 -4.83 -7.55 -5.20
N ASP A 93 -5.24 -6.56 -4.40
CA ASP A 93 -6.49 -6.63 -3.64
C ASP A 93 -7.71 -6.78 -4.56
N ALA A 94 -7.75 -6.02 -5.65
CA ALA A 94 -8.84 -6.07 -6.62
C ALA A 94 -8.95 -7.46 -7.25
N VAL A 95 -7.82 -8.06 -7.65
CA VAL A 95 -7.79 -9.41 -8.22
C VAL A 95 -8.24 -10.46 -7.20
N VAL A 96 -7.70 -10.41 -5.97
CA VAL A 96 -8.05 -11.40 -4.94
C VAL A 96 -9.51 -11.26 -4.51
N LEU A 97 -10.02 -10.03 -4.32
CA LEU A 97 -11.43 -9.79 -4.04
C LEU A 97 -12.33 -10.31 -5.16
N GLY A 98 -12.00 -9.98 -6.40
CA GLY A 98 -12.72 -10.46 -7.58
C GLY A 98 -12.74 -11.99 -7.68
N ARG A 99 -11.64 -12.66 -7.33
CA ARG A 99 -11.55 -14.11 -7.29
C ARG A 99 -12.49 -14.72 -6.24
N HIS A 100 -12.50 -14.20 -5.01
CA HIS A 100 -13.38 -14.70 -3.94
C HIS A 100 -14.86 -14.50 -4.27
N ILE A 101 -15.23 -13.35 -4.84
CA ILE A 101 -16.62 -13.09 -5.28
C ILE A 101 -16.98 -13.97 -6.49
N GLY A 102 -16.07 -14.05 -7.47
CA GLY A 102 -16.27 -14.82 -8.70
C GLY A 102 -16.46 -16.32 -8.46
N LEU A 103 -15.80 -16.88 -7.44
CA LEU A 103 -16.00 -18.28 -7.04
C LEU A 103 -17.45 -18.54 -6.60
N SER A 104 -18.03 -17.66 -5.77
CA SER A 104 -19.45 -17.76 -5.38
C SER A 104 -20.37 -17.57 -6.59
N PHE A 105 -20.02 -16.69 -7.53
CA PHE A 105 -20.80 -16.51 -8.77
C PHE A 105 -20.80 -17.76 -9.65
N VAL A 106 -19.63 -18.36 -9.90
CA VAL A 106 -19.51 -19.58 -10.73
C VAL A 106 -20.24 -20.77 -10.11
N GLN A 107 -20.22 -20.90 -8.77
CA GLN A 107 -20.91 -21.99 -8.08
C GLN A 107 -22.45 -21.86 -8.13
N ASN A 108 -22.97 -20.64 -8.11
CA ASN A 108 -24.41 -20.40 -7.99
C ASN A 108 -25.08 -19.88 -9.27
N GLY A 109 -24.29 -19.54 -10.31
CA GLY A 109 -24.75 -18.84 -11.52
C GLY A 109 -25.22 -17.41 -11.29
N ARG A 110 -25.15 -16.90 -10.05
CA ARG A 110 -25.58 -15.55 -9.65
C ARG A 110 -24.89 -15.13 -8.35
N LEU A 111 -24.92 -13.83 -8.05
CA LEU A 111 -24.50 -13.34 -6.73
C LEU A 111 -25.54 -13.72 -5.67
N VAL A 112 -25.09 -14.44 -4.63
CA VAL A 112 -25.94 -14.83 -3.50
C VAL A 112 -25.61 -13.91 -2.31
N PRO A 113 -26.54 -13.04 -1.86
CA PRO A 113 -26.27 -12.08 -0.79
C PRO A 113 -25.82 -12.71 0.54
N LYS A 114 -26.24 -13.95 0.82
CA LYS A 114 -25.87 -14.69 2.04
C LYS A 114 -24.42 -15.19 2.03
N GLU A 115 -23.83 -15.36 0.85
CA GLU A 115 -22.45 -15.85 0.68
C GLU A 115 -21.45 -14.71 0.52
N MET A 116 -21.91 -13.51 0.17
CA MET A 116 -21.06 -12.33 0.00
C MET A 116 -20.18 -12.02 1.23
N PRO A 117 -20.68 -12.07 2.48
CA PRO A 117 -19.83 -11.88 3.65
C PRO A 117 -18.70 -12.91 3.73
N GLN A 118 -18.96 -14.16 3.34
CA GLN A 118 -17.96 -15.22 3.38
C GLN A 118 -16.87 -15.00 2.32
N ALA A 119 -17.25 -14.59 1.11
CA ALA A 119 -16.29 -14.22 0.06
C ALA A 119 -15.39 -13.06 0.48
N ILE A 120 -15.97 -12.00 1.08
CA ILE A 120 -15.22 -10.86 1.60
C ILE A 120 -14.26 -11.29 2.72
N LEU A 121 -14.71 -12.14 3.65
CA LEU A 121 -13.85 -12.66 4.71
C LEU A 121 -12.70 -13.51 4.16
N GLY A 122 -12.94 -14.27 3.09
CA GLY A 122 -11.90 -15.01 2.36
C GLY A 122 -10.81 -14.08 1.83
N TYR A 123 -11.22 -13.01 1.13
CA TYR A 123 -10.32 -11.96 0.64
C TYR A 123 -9.49 -11.36 1.78
N LEU A 124 -10.14 -10.94 2.88
CA LEU A 124 -9.43 -10.32 4.00
C LEU A 124 -8.45 -11.28 4.66
N LYS A 125 -8.83 -12.54 4.87
CA LYS A 125 -7.95 -13.54 5.49
C LYS A 125 -6.66 -13.74 4.69
N GLU A 126 -6.76 -13.69 3.37
CA GLU A 126 -5.62 -13.83 2.46
C GLU A 126 -4.73 -12.58 2.41
N ARG A 127 -5.33 -11.39 2.38
CA ARG A 127 -4.59 -10.13 2.17
C ARG A 127 -4.04 -9.51 3.44
N LYS A 128 -4.71 -9.70 4.59
CA LYS A 128 -4.40 -9.01 5.86
C LYS A 128 -2.93 -9.13 6.29
N TRP A 129 -2.36 -10.33 6.26
CA TRP A 129 -0.97 -10.56 6.68
C TRP A 129 0.05 -10.05 5.66
N ARG A 130 -0.23 -10.21 4.36
CA ARG A 130 0.61 -9.71 3.27
C ARG A 130 0.77 -8.20 3.35
N VAL A 131 -0.37 -7.53 3.48
CA VAL A 131 -0.48 -6.07 3.57
C VAL A 131 0.15 -5.54 4.86
N ALA A 132 -0.11 -6.17 6.01
CA ALA A 132 0.50 -5.76 7.27
C ALA A 132 2.02 -5.85 7.25
N GLY A 133 2.58 -6.87 6.59
CA GLY A 133 4.03 -7.00 6.41
C GLY A 133 4.62 -5.87 5.57
N LEU A 134 3.92 -5.44 4.51
CA LEU A 134 4.35 -4.33 3.65
C LEU A 134 4.31 -2.99 4.37
N VAL A 135 3.22 -2.66 5.06
CA VAL A 135 3.10 -1.42 5.85
C VAL A 135 4.15 -1.39 6.96
N THR A 136 4.39 -2.54 7.61
CA THR A 136 5.48 -2.65 8.61
C THR A 136 6.84 -2.38 7.99
N GLY A 137 7.11 -2.94 6.81
CA GLY A 137 8.34 -2.70 6.07
C GLY A 137 8.52 -1.23 5.69
N SER A 138 7.46 -0.59 5.19
CA SER A 138 7.52 0.82 4.78
C SER A 138 7.84 1.73 5.97
N TYR A 139 7.18 1.48 7.11
CA TYR A 139 7.44 2.18 8.37
C TYR A 139 8.90 2.01 8.87
N PHE A 140 9.46 0.80 8.78
CA PHE A 140 10.86 0.58 9.16
C PHE A 140 11.85 1.23 8.17
N SER A 141 11.52 1.26 6.87
CA SER A 141 12.33 1.93 5.85
C SER A 141 12.49 3.43 6.13
N GLU A 142 11.41 4.08 6.55
CA GLU A 142 11.44 5.50 6.94
C GLU A 142 12.29 5.74 8.20
N TRP A 143 12.18 4.88 9.21
CA TRP A 143 13.01 4.96 10.42
C TRP A 143 14.51 4.81 10.12
N VAL A 144 14.83 3.94 9.16
CA VAL A 144 16.19 3.69 8.66
C VAL A 144 16.73 4.89 7.89
N GLN A 145 15.94 5.50 7.01
CA GLN A 145 16.36 6.66 6.21
C GLN A 145 16.57 7.93 7.06
N GLY A 146 15.87 8.08 8.18
CA GLY A 146 15.98 9.24 9.07
C GLY A 146 17.01 9.14 10.20
N GLY A 147 17.75 8.03 10.33
CA GLY A 147 18.58 7.75 11.51
C GLY A 147 20.08 7.92 11.30
N SER A 148 20.73 8.83 12.04
CA SER A 148 22.18 9.13 11.93
C SER A 148 23.09 8.39 12.94
N ASN A 149 22.57 7.42 13.69
CA ASN A 149 23.30 6.76 14.77
C ASN A 149 23.86 5.38 14.37
N TRP A 150 24.89 4.91 15.08
CA TRP A 150 25.47 3.58 14.83
C TRP A 150 24.44 2.44 14.92
N LEU A 151 23.49 2.53 15.86
CA LEU A 151 22.39 1.56 15.99
C LEU A 151 21.45 1.60 14.78
N THR A 152 21.11 2.79 14.26
CA THR A 152 20.25 2.88 13.07
C THR A 152 20.98 2.30 11.87
N ASN A 153 22.28 2.53 11.69
CA ASN A 153 23.08 1.89 10.63
C ASN A 153 23.15 0.35 10.76
N PHE A 154 23.24 -0.18 11.98
CA PHE A 154 23.20 -1.62 12.22
C PHE A 154 21.84 -2.23 11.85
N PHE A 155 20.74 -1.64 12.32
CA PHE A 155 19.39 -2.10 11.96
C PHE A 155 19.07 -1.88 10.48
N THR A 156 19.58 -0.80 9.89
CA THR A 156 19.53 -0.51 8.44
C THR A 156 20.14 -1.65 7.64
N TYR A 157 21.33 -2.09 8.03
CA TYR A 157 21.99 -3.21 7.38
C TYR A 157 21.17 -4.50 7.46
N PHE A 158 20.67 -4.86 8.64
CA PHE A 158 19.81 -6.04 8.80
C PHE A 158 18.48 -5.91 8.05
N PHE A 159 17.88 -4.73 8.05
CA PHE A 159 16.65 -4.42 7.33
C PHE A 159 16.85 -4.59 5.83
N TYR A 160 17.87 -3.95 5.22
CA TYR A 160 18.13 -4.11 3.78
C TYR A 160 18.59 -5.52 3.41
N ARG A 161 19.40 -6.18 4.26
CA ARG A 161 19.92 -7.53 3.97
C ARG A 161 18.84 -8.60 4.05
N TYR A 162 18.01 -8.59 5.09
CA TYR A 162 17.05 -9.66 5.36
C TYR A 162 15.62 -9.26 5.03
N PHE A 163 15.21 -8.05 5.41
CA PHE A 163 13.83 -7.61 5.28
C PHE A 163 13.50 -7.12 3.87
N PHE A 164 14.35 -6.28 3.28
CA PHE A 164 14.20 -5.80 1.91
C PHE A 164 14.43 -6.93 0.89
N ALA A 165 15.36 -7.86 1.15
CA ALA A 165 15.48 -9.08 0.36
C ALA A 165 14.20 -9.93 0.40
N ARG A 166 13.57 -10.07 1.58
CA ARG A 166 12.25 -10.72 1.70
C ARG A 166 11.18 -9.94 0.94
N ILE A 167 11.03 -8.63 1.18
CA ILE A 167 10.04 -7.77 0.48
C ILE A 167 10.20 -7.86 -1.03
N ARG A 168 11.45 -7.80 -1.55
CA ARG A 168 11.75 -7.98 -2.97
C ARG A 168 11.38 -9.37 -3.48
N SER A 169 11.60 -10.42 -2.68
CA SER A 169 11.12 -11.77 -3.03
C SER A 169 9.59 -11.87 -3.05
N VAL A 170 8.87 -10.94 -2.41
CA VAL A 170 7.39 -10.85 -2.45
C VAL A 170 6.88 -9.84 -3.50
N VAL A 171 7.73 -9.27 -4.36
CA VAL A 171 7.29 -8.40 -5.48
C VAL A 171 6.38 -9.16 -6.44
N HIS A 172 6.58 -10.47 -6.56
CA HIS A 172 5.72 -11.35 -7.33
C HIS A 172 4.69 -11.99 -6.42
N TYR A 173 3.59 -11.29 -6.19
CA TYR A 173 2.43 -11.87 -5.51
C TYR A 173 1.58 -12.64 -6.52
N GLU A 174 1.53 -13.96 -6.37
CA GLU A 174 0.64 -14.79 -7.16
C GLU A 174 -0.79 -14.65 -6.63
N CYS A 175 -1.66 -13.96 -7.38
CA CYS A 175 -3.09 -13.81 -7.05
C CYS A 175 -3.90 -15.11 -7.27
N GLY A 176 -3.21 -16.24 -7.42
CA GLY A 176 -3.69 -17.59 -7.75
C GLY A 176 -4.62 -17.69 -8.97
N LYS A 177 -5.32 -18.81 -9.10
CA LYS A 177 -6.14 -19.12 -10.28
C LYS A 177 -7.49 -18.41 -10.25
N LEU A 178 -7.84 -17.76 -11.35
CA LEU A 178 -9.13 -17.11 -11.51
C LEU A 178 -10.23 -18.14 -11.82
N PRO A 179 -11.46 -17.95 -11.31
CA PRO A 179 -12.56 -18.83 -11.62
C PRO A 179 -12.96 -18.67 -13.09
N SER A 180 -13.03 -19.78 -13.82
CA SER A 180 -13.50 -19.84 -15.21
C SER A 180 -14.83 -20.59 -15.25
N VAL A 181 -15.81 -20.04 -15.97
CA VAL A 181 -17.01 -20.80 -16.33
C VAL A 181 -16.61 -21.79 -17.43
N SER A 182 -16.71 -23.09 -17.17
CA SER A 182 -16.60 -24.09 -18.24
C SER A 182 -17.76 -23.87 -19.21
N SER A 183 -17.45 -23.57 -20.47
CA SER A 183 -18.40 -23.29 -21.55
C SER A 183 -19.24 -24.51 -21.99
N SER A 184 -19.41 -25.52 -21.14
CA SER A 184 -20.07 -26.78 -21.46
C SER A 184 -21.54 -26.86 -21.04
N GLU A 185 -22.10 -25.86 -20.33
CA GLU A 185 -23.48 -25.92 -19.83
C GLU A 185 -24.49 -25.04 -20.59
N SER A 186 -24.05 -24.24 -21.57
CA SER A 186 -24.97 -23.40 -22.37
C SER A 186 -25.71 -24.12 -23.51
N ASN A 187 -25.54 -25.44 -23.66
CA ASN A 187 -26.15 -26.21 -24.77
C ASN A 187 -27.33 -27.13 -24.39
N ASN A 188 -27.81 -27.11 -23.14
CA ASN A 188 -28.90 -28.02 -22.72
C ASN A 188 -30.28 -27.34 -22.53
N SER A 189 -30.47 -26.08 -22.93
CA SER A 189 -31.79 -25.39 -22.78
C SER A 189 -32.57 -25.19 -24.09
N SER A 190 -32.19 -25.81 -25.21
CA SER A 190 -32.85 -25.59 -26.51
C SER A 190 -33.45 -26.83 -27.17
N LYS A 191 -33.66 -27.93 -26.43
CA LYS A 191 -34.48 -29.06 -26.87
C LYS A 191 -35.41 -29.47 -25.75
N ASN A 192 -36.62 -28.92 -25.77
CA ASN A 192 -37.87 -29.52 -25.32
C ASN A 192 -38.98 -28.47 -25.53
N ASP A 193 -39.37 -28.30 -26.79
CA ASP A 193 -40.70 -27.87 -27.21
C ASP A 193 -41.18 -28.89 -28.26
#